data_AF-A0A853LZG1-F1
#
_entry.id   AF-A0A853LZG1-F1
#
_cell.length_a   1.000
_cell.length_b   1.000
_cell.length_c   1.000
_cell.angle_alpha   90.00
_cell.angle_beta   90.00
_cell.angle_gamma   90.00
#
_symmetry.space_group_name_H-M   'P 1'
#
loop_
_entity.id
_entity.type
_entity.pdbx_description
1 polymer ?
#
loop_
_entity_poly.entity_id
_entity_poly.type
_entity_poly.pdbx_seq_one_letter_code
_entity_poly.pdbx_strand_id
1 'polypeptide(L)'
;IDVTQATLSRDLEELGAVKLRGADGGVGVYMVPEDGNPVRGVSGGTARLSRLLSELLVSADASANLAVLRTPPGAADYLASAIDRAALPYVVGTIAGDDTVFVAAREPMTGAELATTLEKLT
;
A
#
# COMPACT_ATOMS: atom_id res chain seq x y z
N ILE A 1 -20.99 19.39 -6.20
CA ILE A 1 -19.51 19.39 -6.28
C ILE A 1 -19.19 19.26 -7.76
N ASP A 2 -18.55 20.26 -8.36
CA ASP A 2 -18.20 20.27 -9.78
C ASP A 2 -16.71 19.95 -9.96
N VAL A 3 -16.41 18.92 -10.74
CA VAL A 3 -15.03 18.45 -11.02
C VAL A 3 -14.89 18.06 -12.49
N THR A 4 -13.66 18.08 -13.00
CA THR A 4 -13.38 17.62 -14.37
C THR A 4 -13.22 16.11 -14.44
N GLN A 5 -13.44 15.53 -15.62
CA GLN A 5 -13.18 14.10 -15.85
C GLN A 5 -11.71 13.75 -15.59
N ALA A 6 -10.77 14.65 -15.89
CA ALA A 6 -9.35 14.43 -15.63
C ALA A 6 -9.03 14.35 -14.14
N THR A 7 -9.65 15.21 -13.32
CA THR A 7 -9.52 15.18 -11.85
C THR A 7 -10.08 13.88 -11.29
N LEU A 8 -11.33 13.57 -11.65
CA LEU A 8 -11.99 12.36 -11.17
C LEU A 8 -11.26 11.08 -11.60
N SER A 9 -10.66 11.07 -12.79
CA SER A 9 -9.88 9.93 -13.27
C SER A 9 -8.62 9.70 -12.43
N ARG A 10 -7.92 10.78 -12.04
CA ARG A 10 -6.74 10.68 -11.17
C ARG A 10 -7.11 10.22 -9.78
N ASP A 11 -8.18 10.79 -9.21
CA ASP A 11 -8.65 10.40 -7.88
C ASP A 11 -9.02 8.91 -7.83
N LEU A 12 -9.71 8.40 -8.85
CA LEU A 12 -10.06 6.98 -8.95
C LEU A 12 -8.82 6.09 -9.10
N GLU A 13 -7.81 6.53 -9.83
CA GLU A 13 -6.54 5.82 -9.98
C GLU A 13 -5.75 5.78 -8.66
N GLU A 14 -5.68 6.90 -7.95
CA GLU A 14 -5.03 7.01 -6.64
C GLU A 14 -5.73 6.17 -5.56
N LEU A 15 -7.05 6.07 -5.63
CA LEU A 15 -7.85 5.20 -4.77
C LEU A 15 -7.74 3.72 -5.15
N GLY A 16 -7.12 3.38 -6.28
CA GLY A 16 -7.04 2.01 -6.78
C GLY A 16 -8.40 1.46 -7.22
N ALA A 17 -9.32 2.33 -7.67
CA ALA A 17 -10.64 1.93 -8.08
C ALA A 17 -10.58 1.02 -9.32
N VAL A 18 -11.26 -0.12 -9.26
CA VAL A 18 -11.39 -1.06 -10.38
C VAL A 18 -12.73 -0.92 -11.04
N LYS A 19 -12.73 -0.97 -12.37
CA LYS A 19 -13.97 -1.05 -13.15
C LYS A 19 -14.40 -2.50 -13.27
N LEU A 20 -15.38 -2.90 -12.49
CA LEU A 20 -16.01 -4.21 -12.59
C LEU A 20 -17.07 -4.18 -13.69
N ARG A 21 -17.05 -5.17 -14.58
CA ARG A 21 -18.15 -5.43 -15.51
C ARG A 21 -18.99 -6.57 -14.94
N GLY A 22 -20.32 -6.39 -14.90
CA GLY A 22 -21.22 -7.48 -14.55
C GLY A 22 -21.08 -8.64 -15.55
N ALA A 23 -21.40 -9.86 -15.11
CA ALA A 23 -21.31 -11.08 -15.92
C ALA A 23 -22.06 -10.96 -17.27
N ASP A 24 -23.05 -10.07 -17.33
CA ASP A 24 -23.93 -9.86 -18.48
C ASP A 24 -23.42 -8.78 -19.46
N GLY A 25 -22.19 -8.28 -19.27
CA GLY A 25 -21.58 -7.27 -20.14
C GLY A 25 -22.14 -5.84 -19.99
N GLY A 26 -22.88 -5.58 -18.91
CA GLY A 26 -23.50 -4.29 -18.61
C GLY A 26 -22.51 -3.14 -18.30
N VAL A 27 -23.06 -1.95 -18.03
CA VAL A 27 -22.30 -0.73 -17.70
C VAL A 27 -21.38 -1.01 -16.51
N GLY A 28 -20.08 -0.83 -16.71
CA GLY A 28 -19.09 -1.14 -15.67
C GLY A 28 -19.17 -0.16 -14.49
N VAL A 29 -19.20 -0.68 -13.28
CA VAL A 29 -19.24 0.07 -12.03
C VAL A 29 -17.82 0.18 -11.47
N TYR A 30 -17.46 1.34 -10.95
CA TYR A 30 -16.20 1.51 -10.24
C TYR A 30 -16.37 1.07 -8.78
N MET A 31 -15.47 0.22 -8.30
CA MET A 31 -15.37 -0.20 -6.90
C MET A 31 -14.00 0.18 -6.38
N VAL A 32 -13.94 0.83 -5.23
CA VAL A 32 -12.70 0.99 -4.46
C VAL A 32 -12.58 -0.23 -3.54
N PRO A 33 -11.50 -1.04 -3.63
CA PRO A 33 -11.29 -2.17 -2.72
C PRO A 33 -11.26 -1.69 -1.27
N GLU A 34 -11.96 -2.38 -0.37
CA GLU A 34 -11.85 -2.08 1.06
C GLU A 34 -10.47 -2.47 1.61
N ASP A 35 -10.04 -1.74 2.65
CA ASP A 35 -8.78 -2.01 3.35
C ASP A 35 -8.74 -3.49 3.79
N GLY A 36 -7.71 -4.22 3.36
CA GLY A 36 -7.54 -5.65 3.65
C GLY A 36 -8.09 -6.64 2.60
N ASN A 37 -8.79 -6.17 1.54
CA ASN A 37 -9.23 -7.05 0.45
C ASN A 37 -8.84 -6.50 -0.94
N PRO A 38 -7.53 -6.47 -1.27
CA PRO A 38 -7.05 -5.91 -2.52
C PRO A 38 -7.55 -6.71 -3.72
N VAL A 39 -8.12 -6.01 -4.71
CA VAL A 39 -8.46 -6.61 -6.00
C VAL A 39 -7.15 -6.91 -6.73
N ARG A 40 -6.90 -8.20 -7.01
CA ARG A 40 -5.70 -8.63 -7.75
C ARG A 40 -5.64 -7.93 -9.12
N GLY A 41 -4.54 -7.22 -9.39
CA GLY A 41 -4.26 -6.63 -10.70
C GLY A 41 -4.32 -5.10 -10.79
N VAL A 42 -4.47 -4.37 -9.68
CA VAL A 42 -4.43 -2.90 -9.67
C VAL A 42 -3.00 -2.39 -9.53
N SER A 43 -2.50 -1.72 -10.57
CA SER A 43 -1.11 -1.28 -10.73
C SER A 43 -0.75 0.03 -10.00
N GLY A 44 -1.68 0.65 -9.25
CA GLY A 44 -1.51 2.00 -8.69
C GLY A 44 -0.93 2.07 -7.27
N GLY A 45 -1.03 1.00 -6.48
CA GLY A 45 -0.68 1.03 -5.05
C GLY A 45 0.81 1.28 -4.77
N THR A 46 1.69 0.82 -5.66
CA THR A 46 3.15 0.96 -5.53
C THR A 46 3.64 2.40 -5.72
N ALA A 47 3.05 3.19 -6.61
CA ALA A 47 3.46 4.59 -6.82
C ALA A 47 3.15 5.45 -5.59
N ARG A 48 1.95 5.27 -5.01
CA ARG A 48 1.55 5.92 -3.75
C ARG A 48 2.44 5.48 -2.60
N LEU A 49 2.75 4.18 -2.51
CA LEU A 49 3.63 3.64 -1.48
C LEU A 49 5.05 4.24 -1.57
N SER A 50 5.66 4.26 -2.76
CA SER A 50 6.98 4.87 -2.98
C SER A 50 7.01 6.31 -2.46
N ARG A 51 6.05 7.15 -2.87
CA ARG A 51 5.97 8.54 -2.40
C ARG A 51 5.90 8.65 -0.88
N LEU A 52 5.06 7.84 -0.24
CA LEU A 52 4.90 7.88 1.22
C LEU A 52 6.12 7.34 1.96
N LEU A 53 6.81 6.33 1.41
CA LEU A 53 8.09 5.89 1.94
C LEU A 53 9.10 7.03 1.87
N SER A 54 9.23 7.74 0.73
CA SER A 54 10.16 8.87 0.59
C SER A 54 9.87 10.01 1.58
N GLU A 55 8.60 10.22 1.92
CA GLU A 55 8.16 11.29 2.83
C GLU A 55 8.23 10.91 4.32
N LEU A 56 7.93 9.65 4.66
CA LEU A 56 7.64 9.25 6.05
C LEU A 56 8.61 8.20 6.61
N LEU A 57 9.40 7.51 5.78
CA LEU A 57 10.36 6.52 6.28
C LEU A 57 11.57 7.24 6.90
N VAL A 58 11.70 7.13 8.22
CA VAL A 58 12.85 7.68 8.98
C VAL A 58 13.99 6.67 9.02
N SER A 59 13.69 5.41 9.27
CA SER A 59 14.65 4.31 9.22
C SER A 59 13.95 2.95 9.07
N ALA A 60 14.69 1.95 8.63
CA ALA A 60 14.26 0.56 8.67
C ALA A 60 15.30 -0.30 9.41
N ASP A 61 14.80 -1.33 10.10
CA ASP A 61 15.59 -2.39 10.72
C ASP A 61 14.83 -3.72 10.54
N ALA A 62 15.40 -4.84 10.97
CA ALA A 62 14.78 -6.14 10.79
C ALA A 62 15.16 -7.17 11.86
N SER A 63 14.25 -8.11 12.10
CA SER A 63 14.49 -9.29 12.91
C SER A 63 13.73 -10.49 12.35
N ALA A 64 14.42 -11.59 12.08
CA ALA A 64 13.84 -12.80 11.48
C ALA A 64 13.00 -12.48 10.22
N ASN A 65 11.68 -12.68 10.26
CA ASN A 65 10.74 -12.39 9.19
C ASN A 65 10.04 -11.02 9.32
N LEU A 66 10.46 -10.16 10.24
CA LEU A 66 9.89 -8.83 10.45
C LEU A 66 10.82 -7.74 9.92
N ALA A 67 10.28 -6.84 9.10
CA ALA A 67 10.85 -5.52 8.92
C ALA A 67 10.19 -4.55 9.91
N VAL A 68 10.97 -3.67 10.51
CA VAL A 68 10.53 -2.66 11.46
C VAL A 68 10.84 -1.29 10.88
N LEU A 69 9.81 -0.53 10.54
CA LEU A 69 9.93 0.80 9.95
C LEU A 69 9.67 1.86 11.01
N ARG A 70 10.47 2.93 11.02
CA ARG A 70 10.26 4.11 11.86
C ARG A 70 9.70 5.26 11.03
N THR A 71 8.76 5.99 11.61
CA THR A 71 8.14 7.17 11.01
C THR A 71 8.23 8.36 11.97
N PRO A 72 7.88 9.59 11.54
CA PRO A 72 7.55 10.65 12.49
C PRO A 72 6.39 10.24 13.41
N PRO A 73 6.22 10.89 14.58
CA PRO A 73 5.10 10.64 15.48
C PRO A 73 3.75 10.78 14.78
N GLY A 74 2.84 9.84 15.04
CA GLY A 74 1.49 9.78 14.48
C GLY A 74 1.39 9.40 12.99
N ALA A 75 2.49 9.02 12.32
CA ALA A 75 2.49 8.71 10.89
C ALA A 75 2.48 7.20 10.57
N ALA A 76 2.67 6.32 11.56
CA ALA A 76 2.83 4.89 11.33
C ALA A 76 1.60 4.24 10.70
N ASP A 77 0.39 4.51 11.22
CA ASP A 77 -0.87 3.99 10.66
C ASP A 77 -1.04 4.38 9.19
N TYR A 78 -0.67 5.62 8.83
CA TYR A 78 -0.82 6.12 7.47
C TYR A 78 0.13 5.41 6.49
N LEU A 79 1.39 5.18 6.90
CA LEU A 79 2.35 4.42 6.10
C LEU A 79 1.93 2.94 5.98
N ALA A 80 1.49 2.33 7.08
CA ALA A 80 1.03 0.94 7.11
C ALA A 80 -0.16 0.70 6.16
N SER A 81 -1.16 1.60 6.18
CA SER A 81 -2.29 1.56 5.24
C SER A 81 -1.83 1.62 3.77
N ALA A 82 -0.79 2.39 3.46
CA ALA A 82 -0.22 2.42 2.11
C ALA A 82 0.46 1.10 1.72
N ILE A 83 1.18 0.47 2.66
CA ILE A 83 1.80 -0.85 2.45
C ILE A 83 0.72 -1.92 2.20
N ASP A 84 -0.33 -1.94 3.01
CA ASP A 84 -1.43 -2.90 2.86
C ASP A 84 -2.16 -2.74 1.52
N ARG A 85 -2.46 -1.50 1.11
CA ARG A 85 -3.10 -1.20 -0.18
C ARG A 85 -2.22 -1.52 -1.38
N ALA A 86 -0.89 -1.48 -1.23
CA ALA A 86 0.03 -1.89 -2.28
C ALA A 86 -0.01 -3.40 -2.55
N ALA A 87 -0.63 -4.20 -1.67
CA ALA A 87 -0.89 -5.62 -1.86
C ALA A 87 0.35 -6.42 -2.29
N LEU A 88 1.51 -6.07 -1.71
CA LEU A 88 2.80 -6.65 -2.08
C LEU A 88 2.77 -8.16 -1.81
N PRO A 89 3.04 -9.02 -2.81
CA PRO A 89 2.84 -10.47 -2.67
C PRO A 89 3.77 -11.09 -1.61
N TYR A 90 4.90 -10.46 -1.36
CA TYR A 90 5.90 -10.86 -0.37
C TYR A 90 5.64 -10.30 1.04
N VAL A 91 4.54 -9.56 1.25
CA VAL A 91 4.08 -9.12 2.58
C VAL A 91 2.90 -9.99 3.03
N VAL A 92 2.92 -10.39 4.30
CA VAL A 92 1.79 -11.08 4.96
C VAL A 92 0.79 -10.07 5.49
N GLY A 93 1.27 -8.98 6.10
CA GLY A 93 0.48 -7.87 6.60
C GLY A 93 1.31 -6.91 7.44
N THR A 94 0.67 -5.86 7.96
CA THR A 94 1.29 -4.86 8.83
C THR A 94 0.58 -4.71 10.17
N ILE A 95 1.31 -4.22 11.19
CA ILE A 95 0.76 -3.70 12.45
C ILE A 95 1.46 -2.38 12.73
N ALA A 96 0.69 -1.31 12.93
CA ALA A 96 1.21 0.01 13.25
C ALA A 96 0.99 0.38 14.72
N GLY A 97 1.96 1.09 15.28
CA GLY A 97 1.85 1.86 16.51
C GLY A 97 1.71 3.35 16.19
N ASP A 98 2.38 4.22 16.96
CA ASP A 98 2.38 5.67 16.69
C ASP A 98 3.46 6.09 15.68
N ASP A 99 4.70 5.62 15.88
CA ASP A 99 5.89 6.00 15.12
C ASP A 99 6.67 4.79 14.57
N THR A 100 6.05 3.60 14.64
CA THR A 100 6.68 2.32 14.33
C THR A 100 5.68 1.40 13.62
N VAL A 101 6.11 0.78 12.52
CA VAL A 101 5.33 -0.23 11.78
C VAL A 101 6.09 -1.54 11.75
N PHE A 102 5.43 -2.63 12.13
CA PHE A 102 5.92 -3.99 11.92
C PHE A 102 5.32 -4.52 10.62
N VAL A 103 6.19 -4.97 9.71
CA VAL A 103 5.80 -5.58 8.43
C VAL A 103 6.26 -7.03 8.42
N ALA A 104 5.31 -7.95 8.34
CA ALA A 104 5.62 -9.38 8.30
C ALA A 104 5.92 -9.83 6.87
N ALA A 105 7.14 -10.30 6.64
CA ALA A 105 7.55 -10.88 5.36
C ALA A 105 6.93 -12.27 5.19
N ARG A 106 6.51 -12.56 3.95
CA ARG A 106 6.06 -13.89 3.56
C ARG A 106 7.27 -14.74 3.22
N GLU A 107 7.36 -15.91 3.83
CA GLU A 107 8.41 -16.88 3.52
C GLU A 107 8.45 -17.17 2.00
N PRO A 108 9.65 -17.30 1.40
CA PRO A 108 10.96 -17.39 2.06
C PRO A 108 11.66 -16.03 2.30
N MET A 109 11.01 -14.89 2.01
CA MET A 109 11.62 -13.58 2.22
C MET A 109 11.88 -13.32 3.71
N THR A 110 13.08 -12.86 4.02
CA THR A 110 13.47 -12.43 5.37
C THR A 110 13.03 -10.99 5.63
N GLY A 111 12.93 -10.61 6.91
CA GLY A 111 12.66 -9.23 7.31
C GLY A 111 13.74 -8.25 6.81
N ALA A 112 14.99 -8.69 6.74
CA ALA A 112 16.10 -7.88 6.25
C ALA A 112 15.96 -7.59 4.74
N GLU A 113 15.64 -8.61 3.94
CA GLU A 113 15.36 -8.43 2.51
C GLU A 113 14.15 -7.52 2.30
N LEU A 114 13.09 -7.71 3.08
CA LEU A 114 11.90 -6.85 3.01
C LEU A 114 12.22 -5.39 3.34
N ALA A 115 12.97 -5.13 4.43
CA ALA A 115 13.39 -3.78 4.82
C ALA A 115 14.19 -3.12 3.68
N THR A 116 15.20 -3.80 3.13
CA THR A 116 15.98 -3.31 1.99
C THR A 116 15.13 -3.10 0.74
N THR A 117 14.14 -3.95 0.48
CA THR A 117 13.23 -3.76 -0.66
C THR A 117 12.39 -2.50 -0.49
N LEU A 118 11.85 -2.25 0.71
CA LEU A 118 11.06 -1.04 0.99
C LEU A 118 11.93 0.23 0.96
N GLU A 119 13.16 0.19 1.48
CA GLU A 119 14.13 1.28 1.36
C GLU A 119 14.46 1.61 -0.11
N LYS A 120 14.50 0.62 -1.01
CA LYS A 120 14.74 0.86 -2.44
C LYS A 120 13.57 1.50 -3.18
N LEU A 121 12.40 1.59 -2.54
CA LEU A 121 11.22 2.24 -3.10
C LEU A 121 11.14 3.74 -2.76
N THR A 122 11.96 4.25 -1.84
CA THR A 122 12.06 5.69 -1.55
C THR A 122 12.67 6.47 -2.70
#